data_AF-A0A9X9NBN1-F1
#
_entry.id   AF-A0A9X9NBN1-F1
#
_cell.length_a   1.000
_cell.length_b   1.000
_cell.length_c   1.000
_cell.angle_alpha   90.00
_cell.angle_beta   90.00
_cell.angle_gamma   90.00
#
_symmetry.space_group_name_H-M   'P 1'
#
loop_
_entity.id
_entity.type
_entity.pdbx_description
1 polymer ?
#
loop_
_entity_poly.entity_id
_entity_poly.type
_entity_poly.pdbx_seq_one_letter_code
_entity_poly.pdbx_strand_id
1 'polypeptide(L)'
;MRFPRAALLFLTALCAPALSACAHGPLKPLPKEHADMTLPEAVTGDKITLSAEEIGNRFLKLIEGLDSRDDLNPERIREVMGITLKKPDPAELSVAYWSIDLQDGWRYAFTYVPESPSLLKGVDLTFQNDKDDWSNMSAVCGLDFDHYDKALKAMGFNASPTYGPIGQLEDWRYTKFAKDGVGGDIAISVVPRNIVVREPGRLCVKSIGTLN
;
A
#
# COMPACT_ATOMS: atom_id res chain seq x y z
N MET A 1 39.25 -11.44 39.99
CA MET A 1 38.71 -10.95 41.27
C MET A 1 37.34 -11.60 41.47
N ARG A 2 37.19 -12.43 42.51
CA ARG A 2 35.95 -13.09 42.91
C ARG A 2 35.38 -12.30 44.09
N PHE A 3 34.09 -11.97 44.08
CA PHE A 3 33.31 -11.77 45.31
C PHE A 3 31.91 -12.39 45.15
N PRO A 4 31.31 -12.92 46.24
CA PRO A 4 30.34 -14.01 46.18
C PRO A 4 28.91 -13.61 46.53
N ARG A 5 28.03 -14.57 46.21
CA ARG A 5 26.66 -14.83 46.70
C ARG A 5 26.28 -14.20 48.05
N ALA A 6 25.08 -13.63 48.09
CA ALA A 6 24.24 -13.62 49.29
C ALA A 6 22.83 -14.10 48.90
N ALA A 7 22.52 -15.34 49.30
CA ALA A 7 21.17 -15.89 49.32
C ALA A 7 20.55 -15.54 50.68
N LEU A 8 19.30 -15.09 50.68
CA LEU A 8 18.50 -15.04 51.90
C LEU A 8 17.13 -15.68 51.63
N LEU A 9 16.99 -16.88 52.15
CA LEU A 9 15.75 -17.60 52.41
C LEU A 9 15.17 -17.10 53.73
N PHE A 10 13.89 -16.75 53.76
CA PHE A 10 13.10 -16.73 54.99
C PHE A 10 11.81 -17.54 54.79
N LEU A 11 11.74 -18.65 55.54
CA LEU A 11 10.52 -19.41 55.82
C LEU A 11 9.84 -18.84 57.07
N THR A 12 8.52 -19.12 57.18
CA THR A 12 7.60 -19.12 58.35
C THR A 12 6.39 -18.18 58.10
N ALA A 13 5.13 -18.50 58.39
CA ALA A 13 4.49 -19.63 59.07
C ALA A 13 3.02 -19.78 58.60
N LEU A 14 2.46 -20.98 58.76
CA LEU A 14 1.03 -21.28 58.63
C LEU A 14 0.20 -20.58 59.72
N CYS A 15 -0.97 -20.04 59.34
CA CYS A 15 -2.14 -19.91 60.19
C CYS A 15 -3.42 -19.89 59.32
N ALA A 16 -4.21 -20.96 59.37
CA ALA A 16 -5.64 -20.97 59.01
C ALA A 16 -6.45 -20.73 60.31
N PRO A 17 -7.65 -20.11 60.29
CA PRO A 17 -8.84 -20.88 59.94
C PRO A 17 -10.05 -20.12 59.33
N ALA A 18 -11.02 -20.95 58.90
CA ALA A 18 -12.49 -20.78 58.92
C ALA A 18 -13.21 -19.79 57.99
N LEU A 19 -13.78 -20.39 56.93
CA LEU A 19 -15.17 -20.31 56.42
C LEU A 19 -15.93 -18.98 56.59
N SER A 20 -16.23 -18.37 55.45
CA SER A 20 -17.51 -17.69 55.22
C SER A 20 -17.96 -17.94 53.79
N ALA A 21 -19.12 -18.59 53.68
CA ALA A 21 -19.81 -18.85 52.44
C ALA A 21 -20.45 -17.55 51.93
N CYS A 22 -20.16 -17.15 50.70
CA CYS A 22 -21.02 -16.28 49.92
C CYS A 22 -21.34 -16.98 48.61
N ALA A 23 -22.55 -17.54 48.55
CA ALA A 23 -23.17 -18.02 47.34
C ALA A 23 -23.33 -16.83 46.36
N HIS A 24 -22.46 -16.75 45.36
CA HIS A 24 -22.70 -15.94 44.18
C HIS A 24 -23.17 -16.89 43.08
N GLY A 25 -24.43 -16.71 42.67
CA GLY A 25 -25.03 -17.46 41.56
C GLY A 25 -24.26 -17.26 40.26
N PRO A 26 -24.57 -18.03 39.20
CA PRO A 26 -23.85 -17.94 37.94
C PRO A 26 -24.01 -16.53 37.36
N LEU A 27 -22.89 -15.81 37.28
CA LEU A 27 -22.78 -14.58 36.51
C LEU A 27 -23.04 -14.95 35.05
N LYS A 28 -24.16 -14.51 34.50
CA LYS A 28 -24.41 -14.56 33.05
C LYS A 28 -23.21 -13.91 32.34
N PRO A 29 -22.59 -14.58 31.35
CA PRO A 29 -21.60 -13.92 30.53
C PRO A 29 -22.26 -12.73 29.84
N LEU A 30 -21.69 -11.55 30.06
CA LEU A 30 -21.96 -10.36 29.25
C LEU A 30 -21.72 -10.75 27.78
N PRO A 31 -22.63 -10.45 26.84
CA PRO A 31 -22.37 -10.71 25.44
C PRO A 31 -21.10 -9.97 25.03
N LYS A 32 -20.08 -10.72 24.60
CA LYS A 32 -18.98 -10.16 23.82
C LYS A 32 -19.61 -9.64 22.54
N GLU A 33 -19.80 -8.34 22.47
CA GLU A 33 -19.97 -7.63 21.21
C GLU A 33 -18.66 -7.83 20.44
N HIS A 34 -18.67 -8.84 19.58
CA HIS A 34 -17.68 -8.94 18.53
C HIS A 34 -17.92 -7.71 17.67
N ALA A 35 -17.06 -6.70 17.80
CA ALA A 35 -16.98 -5.67 16.78
C ALA A 35 -16.67 -6.42 15.48
N ASP A 36 -17.72 -6.59 14.68
CA ASP A 36 -17.60 -7.07 13.32
C ASP A 36 -16.84 -5.97 12.59
N MET A 37 -15.53 -6.15 12.50
CA MET A 37 -14.67 -5.30 11.69
C MET A 37 -14.98 -5.71 10.26
N THR A 38 -16.08 -5.20 9.71
CA THR A 38 -16.44 -5.40 8.32
C THR A 38 -15.33 -4.78 7.50
N LEU A 39 -14.43 -5.62 6.99
CA LEU A 39 -13.45 -5.24 5.98
C LEU A 39 -14.25 -4.54 4.85
N PRO A 40 -13.80 -3.40 4.31
CA PRO A 40 -14.47 -2.78 3.17
C PRO A 40 -14.76 -3.84 2.11
N GLU A 41 -16.03 -3.93 1.70
CA GLU A 41 -16.47 -4.91 0.72
C GLU A 41 -15.61 -4.73 -0.54
N ALA A 42 -14.86 -5.77 -0.89
CA ALA A 42 -13.89 -5.67 -1.96
C ALA A 42 -14.62 -5.46 -3.29
N VAL A 43 -14.27 -4.40 -4.01
CA VAL A 43 -14.91 -4.09 -5.28
C VAL A 43 -14.39 -5.07 -6.32
N THR A 44 -15.29 -5.82 -6.94
CA THR A 44 -14.97 -6.62 -8.12
C THR A 44 -14.54 -5.66 -9.22
N GLY A 45 -13.35 -5.87 -9.80
CA GLY A 45 -12.65 -4.88 -10.63
C GLY A 45 -13.29 -4.49 -11.96
N ASP A 46 -14.60 -4.72 -12.14
CA ASP A 46 -15.36 -4.27 -13.31
C ASP A 46 -15.75 -2.78 -13.22
N LYS A 47 -15.86 -2.19 -12.01
CA LYS A 47 -16.04 -0.74 -11.81
C LYS A 47 -15.51 -0.28 -10.44
N ILE A 48 -14.23 0.06 -10.34
CA ILE A 48 -13.69 0.65 -9.10
C ILE A 48 -14.28 2.07 -8.94
N THR A 49 -14.85 2.37 -7.78
CA THR A 49 -15.53 3.65 -7.50
C THR A 49 -14.74 4.58 -6.58
N LEU A 50 -13.50 4.22 -6.23
CA LEU A 50 -12.64 5.03 -5.37
C LEU A 50 -12.23 6.31 -6.10
N SER A 51 -12.15 7.43 -5.37
CA SER A 51 -11.63 8.69 -5.89
C SER A 51 -10.14 8.59 -6.20
N ALA A 52 -9.60 9.57 -6.96
CA ALA A 52 -8.16 9.66 -7.24
C ALA A 52 -7.31 9.77 -5.96
N GLU A 53 -7.78 10.51 -4.96
CA GLU A 53 -7.10 10.66 -3.68
C GLU A 53 -7.09 9.35 -2.89
N GLU A 54 -8.25 8.67 -2.80
CA GLU A 54 -8.39 7.43 -2.05
C GLU A 54 -7.56 6.30 -2.65
N ILE A 55 -7.60 6.11 -3.98
CA ILE A 55 -6.78 5.08 -4.64
C ILE A 55 -5.28 5.39 -4.49
N GLY A 56 -4.89 6.68 -4.55
CA GLY A 56 -3.51 7.11 -4.37
C GLY A 56 -2.98 6.80 -2.97
N ASN A 57 -3.76 7.11 -1.93
CA ASN A 57 -3.43 6.79 -0.55
C ASN A 57 -3.34 5.29 -0.30
N ARG A 58 -4.28 4.49 -0.84
CA ARG A 58 -4.21 3.02 -0.75
C ARG A 58 -2.99 2.46 -1.46
N PHE A 59 -2.63 3.00 -2.61
CA PHE A 59 -1.44 2.58 -3.34
C PHE A 59 -0.17 2.88 -2.53
N LEU A 60 -0.04 4.09 -1.95
CA LEU A 60 1.07 4.42 -1.05
C LEU A 60 1.13 3.47 0.17
N LYS A 61 -0.01 3.14 0.76
CA LYS A 61 -0.09 2.18 1.86
C LYS A 61 0.30 0.76 1.45
N LEU A 62 -0.03 0.35 0.22
CA LEU A 62 0.41 -0.94 -0.33
C LEU A 62 1.94 -0.98 -0.39
N ILE A 63 2.57 0.06 -0.92
CA ILE A 63 4.03 0.21 -1.02
C ILE A 63 4.69 0.27 0.36
N GLU A 64 4.12 1.03 1.30
CA GLU A 64 4.67 1.22 2.66
C GLU A 64 4.92 -0.11 3.36
N GLY A 65 3.98 -1.05 3.23
CA GLY A 65 4.07 -2.32 3.92
C GLY A 65 4.88 -3.39 3.17
N LEU A 66 5.59 -3.05 2.10
CA LEU A 66 6.50 -3.97 1.42
C LEU A 66 7.88 -3.95 2.08
N ASP A 67 8.28 -5.11 2.60
CA ASP A 67 9.65 -5.40 3.02
C ASP A 67 10.49 -5.92 1.83
N SER A 68 9.83 -6.56 0.86
CA SER A 68 10.40 -6.99 -0.43
C SER A 68 9.35 -7.02 -1.54
N ARG A 69 9.78 -7.25 -2.78
CA ARG A 69 8.86 -7.39 -3.92
C ARG A 69 7.98 -8.64 -3.82
N ASP A 70 8.42 -9.66 -3.09
CA ASP A 70 7.65 -10.88 -2.85
C ASP A 70 6.36 -10.66 -2.06
N ASP A 71 6.28 -9.57 -1.27
CA ASP A 71 5.11 -9.21 -0.48
C ASP A 71 3.92 -8.77 -1.35
N LEU A 72 4.14 -8.44 -2.63
CA LEU A 72 3.06 -8.16 -3.56
C LEU A 72 2.34 -9.47 -3.88
N ASN A 73 1.09 -9.63 -3.46
CA ASN A 73 0.29 -10.80 -3.82
C ASN A 73 -1.20 -10.44 -3.84
N PRO A 74 -2.05 -11.26 -4.49
CA PRO A 74 -3.47 -10.97 -4.60
C PRO A 74 -4.18 -10.76 -3.27
N GLU A 75 -3.80 -11.51 -2.23
CA GLU A 75 -4.40 -11.43 -0.90
C GLU A 75 -4.14 -10.05 -0.27
N ARG A 76 -2.89 -9.59 -0.32
CA ARG A 76 -2.49 -8.26 0.18
C ARG A 76 -3.12 -7.14 -0.64
N ILE A 77 -3.15 -7.28 -1.97
CA ILE A 77 -3.77 -6.27 -2.84
C ILE A 77 -5.25 -6.14 -2.50
N ARG A 78 -5.96 -7.25 -2.29
CA ARG A 78 -7.36 -7.22 -1.83
C ARG A 78 -7.49 -6.53 -0.47
N GLU A 79 -6.63 -6.84 0.50
CA GLU A 79 -6.69 -6.28 1.85
C GLU A 79 -6.42 -4.76 1.88
N VAL A 80 -5.39 -4.30 1.17
CA VAL A 80 -4.94 -2.91 1.24
C VAL A 80 -5.66 -2.02 0.21
N MET A 81 -5.84 -2.51 -1.01
CA MET A 81 -6.48 -1.74 -2.07
C MET A 81 -8.00 -1.88 -2.06
N GLY A 82 -8.55 -2.97 -1.50
CA GLY A 82 -9.97 -3.31 -1.62
C GLY A 82 -10.36 -3.76 -3.03
N ILE A 83 -9.39 -4.20 -3.84
CA ILE A 83 -9.59 -4.65 -5.23
C ILE A 83 -9.46 -6.17 -5.26
N THR A 84 -10.52 -6.87 -5.65
CA THR A 84 -10.43 -8.32 -5.87
C THR A 84 -9.88 -8.58 -7.27
N LEU A 85 -8.65 -9.13 -7.32
CA LEU A 85 -8.03 -9.51 -8.57
C LEU A 85 -8.72 -10.72 -9.19
N LYS A 86 -9.04 -10.60 -10.47
CA LYS A 86 -9.35 -11.75 -11.32
C LYS A 86 -8.12 -12.63 -11.44
N LYS A 87 -8.33 -13.94 -11.59
CA LYS A 87 -7.24 -14.86 -11.95
C LYS A 87 -6.62 -14.38 -13.26
N PRO A 88 -5.30 -14.16 -13.33
CA PRO A 88 -4.64 -13.78 -14.58
C PRO A 88 -4.90 -14.84 -15.65
N ASP A 89 -5.26 -14.40 -16.85
CA ASP A 89 -5.27 -15.28 -18.01
C ASP A 89 -3.80 -15.68 -18.29
N PRO A 90 -3.48 -16.98 -18.43
CA PRO A 90 -2.12 -17.42 -18.75
C PRO A 90 -1.52 -16.79 -20.02
N ALA A 91 -2.35 -16.29 -20.94
CA ALA A 91 -1.91 -15.60 -22.15
C ALA A 91 -1.59 -14.11 -21.94
N GLU A 92 -2.01 -13.52 -20.81
CA GLU A 92 -1.87 -12.09 -20.53
C GLU A 92 -0.69 -11.82 -19.59
N LEU A 93 0.11 -10.81 -19.91
CA LEU A 93 1.27 -10.41 -19.10
C LEU A 93 0.87 -9.61 -17.85
N SER A 94 -0.34 -9.05 -17.82
CA SER A 94 -0.84 -8.23 -16.73
C SER A 94 -2.36 -8.19 -16.72
N VAL A 95 -2.95 -7.74 -15.61
CA VAL A 95 -4.40 -7.51 -15.52
C VAL A 95 -4.65 -6.10 -15.01
N ALA A 96 -5.37 -5.30 -15.80
CA ALA A 96 -5.75 -3.93 -15.47
C ALA A 96 -7.21 -3.85 -14.99
N TYR A 97 -7.46 -3.03 -13.97
CA TYR A 97 -8.77 -2.77 -13.38
C TYR A 97 -9.04 -1.28 -13.43
N TRP A 98 -10.12 -0.92 -14.11
CA TRP A 98 -10.44 0.48 -14.43
C TRP A 98 -11.44 1.08 -13.44
N SER A 99 -11.22 2.34 -13.13
CA SER A 99 -12.18 3.15 -12.40
C SER A 99 -13.38 3.52 -13.28
N ILE A 100 -14.45 3.96 -12.62
CA ILE A 100 -15.46 4.80 -13.29
C ILE A 100 -14.83 6.11 -13.78
N ASP A 101 -15.57 6.86 -14.60
CA ASP A 101 -15.20 8.24 -14.89
C ASP A 101 -15.14 9.06 -13.60
N LEU A 102 -13.99 9.68 -13.35
CA LEU A 102 -13.71 10.49 -12.17
C LEU A 102 -14.10 11.96 -12.36
N GLN A 103 -14.17 12.41 -13.62
CA GLN A 103 -14.63 13.71 -14.13
C GLN A 103 -13.86 14.02 -15.43
N ASP A 104 -14.53 14.66 -16.39
CA ASP A 104 -13.93 15.15 -17.65
C ASP A 104 -13.18 14.08 -18.46
N GLY A 105 -13.64 12.82 -18.41
CA GLY A 105 -13.03 11.72 -19.15
C GLY A 105 -11.86 11.05 -18.42
N TRP A 106 -11.48 11.54 -17.24
CA TRP A 106 -10.38 10.96 -16.47
C TRP A 106 -10.77 9.67 -15.74
N ARG A 107 -9.86 8.70 -15.77
CA ARG A 107 -9.94 7.43 -15.07
C ARG A 107 -8.56 7.02 -14.55
N TYR A 108 -8.50 6.04 -13.66
CA TYR A 108 -7.27 5.28 -13.43
C TYR A 108 -7.43 3.82 -13.84
N ALA A 109 -6.30 3.22 -14.18
CA ALA A 109 -6.09 1.79 -14.18
C ALA A 109 -5.19 1.43 -13.00
N PHE A 110 -5.62 0.45 -12.19
CA PHE A 110 -4.71 -0.30 -11.33
C PHE A 110 -4.34 -1.58 -12.07
N THR A 111 -3.06 -1.81 -12.30
CA THR A 111 -2.57 -3.00 -13.01
C THR A 111 -1.79 -3.87 -12.06
N TYR A 112 -2.00 -5.19 -12.15
CA TYR A 112 -1.18 -6.19 -11.50
C TYR A 112 -0.44 -7.01 -12.55
N VAL A 113 0.88 -7.11 -12.39
CA VAL A 113 1.77 -7.95 -13.20
C VAL A 113 2.11 -9.17 -12.35
N PRO A 114 1.62 -10.39 -12.67
CA PRO A 114 2.09 -11.59 -12.01
C PRO A 114 3.54 -11.91 -12.40
N GLU A 115 4.28 -12.60 -11.53
CA GLU A 115 5.64 -13.02 -11.86
C GLU A 115 5.63 -14.01 -13.04
N SER A 116 6.58 -13.82 -13.95
CA SER A 116 6.82 -14.72 -15.08
C SER A 116 8.32 -14.78 -15.38
N PRO A 117 8.79 -15.70 -16.23
CA PRO A 117 10.21 -15.76 -16.62
C PRO A 117 10.76 -14.45 -17.21
N SER A 118 9.89 -13.59 -17.75
CA SER A 118 10.26 -12.35 -18.42
C SER A 118 9.93 -11.09 -17.61
N LEU A 119 9.16 -11.19 -16.53
CA LEU A 119 8.65 -10.04 -15.78
C LEU A 119 8.71 -10.29 -14.28
N LEU A 120 9.20 -9.29 -13.57
CA LEU A 120 9.06 -9.19 -12.14
C LEU A 120 7.58 -8.93 -11.80
N LYS A 121 7.02 -9.68 -10.85
CA LYS A 121 5.77 -9.29 -10.21
C LYS A 121 5.75 -7.83 -9.76
N GLY A 122 4.66 -7.14 -10.07
CA GLY A 122 4.57 -5.71 -9.90
C GLY A 122 3.14 -5.17 -9.91
N VAL A 123 3.03 -3.88 -9.60
CA VAL A 123 1.78 -3.12 -9.65
C VAL A 123 2.01 -1.74 -10.25
N ASP A 124 1.02 -1.21 -10.96
CA ASP A 124 0.98 0.18 -11.40
C ASP A 124 -0.38 0.82 -11.12
N LEU A 125 -0.35 2.13 -10.91
CA LEU A 125 -1.50 3.02 -10.91
C LEU A 125 -1.25 4.10 -11.96
N THR A 126 -2.05 4.09 -13.01
CA THR A 126 -1.92 5.01 -14.13
C THR A 126 -3.22 5.77 -14.35
N PHE A 127 -3.18 7.10 -14.32
CA PHE A 127 -4.32 7.95 -14.66
C PHE A 127 -4.37 8.17 -16.17
N GLN A 128 -5.52 8.04 -16.83
CA GLN A 128 -5.67 8.27 -18.27
C GLN A 128 -6.96 9.04 -18.56
N ASN A 129 -6.94 9.84 -19.62
CA ASN A 129 -8.12 10.52 -20.14
C ASN A 129 -8.63 9.79 -21.38
N ASP A 130 -9.94 9.62 -21.49
CA ASP A 130 -10.59 8.86 -22.56
C ASP A 130 -10.44 9.45 -23.97
N LYS A 131 -10.17 10.75 -24.07
CA LYS A 131 -10.05 11.48 -25.35
C LYS A 131 -8.66 12.03 -25.60
N ASP A 132 -8.10 12.72 -24.61
CA ASP A 132 -6.80 13.36 -24.71
C ASP A 132 -6.05 13.29 -23.40
N ASP A 133 -5.04 12.45 -23.39
CA ASP A 133 -4.18 12.22 -22.23
C ASP A 133 -3.41 13.47 -21.79
N TRP A 134 -3.35 14.52 -22.62
CA TRP A 134 -2.77 15.82 -22.30
C TRP A 134 -3.77 16.82 -21.69
N SER A 135 -5.01 16.40 -21.44
CA SER A 135 -6.02 17.21 -20.77
C SER A 135 -5.58 17.69 -19.38
N ASN A 136 -6.28 18.71 -18.88
CA ASN A 136 -6.06 19.24 -17.53
C ASN A 136 -6.28 18.14 -16.48
N MET A 137 -5.30 17.89 -15.60
CA MET A 137 -5.35 16.80 -14.61
C MET A 137 -6.11 17.13 -13.32
N SER A 138 -6.77 18.28 -13.19
CA SER A 138 -7.35 18.72 -11.91
C SER A 138 -8.26 17.66 -11.27
N ALA A 139 -9.05 16.94 -12.08
CA ALA A 139 -9.92 15.84 -11.65
C ALA A 139 -9.19 14.67 -10.98
N VAL A 140 -7.91 14.44 -11.32
CA VAL A 140 -7.10 13.31 -10.84
C VAL A 140 -5.89 13.74 -10.01
N CYS A 141 -5.72 15.05 -9.79
CA CYS A 141 -4.62 15.62 -9.03
C CYS A 141 -4.95 15.77 -7.54
N GLY A 142 -5.62 14.77 -6.95
CA GLY A 142 -5.94 14.77 -5.52
C GLY A 142 -4.66 14.84 -4.68
N LEU A 143 -3.76 13.89 -4.92
CA LEU A 143 -2.40 13.89 -4.39
C LEU A 143 -1.43 14.41 -5.46
N ASP A 144 -0.61 15.39 -5.10
CA ASP A 144 0.44 15.91 -5.98
C ASP A 144 1.75 15.13 -5.84
N PHE A 145 2.68 15.39 -6.76
CA PHE A 145 3.99 14.78 -6.76
C PHE A 145 4.73 14.97 -5.43
N ASP A 146 4.66 16.16 -4.82
CA ASP A 146 5.33 16.44 -3.55
C ASP A 146 4.80 15.55 -2.41
N HIS A 147 3.51 15.21 -2.42
CA HIS A 147 2.94 14.26 -1.49
C HIS A 147 3.56 12.86 -1.67
N TYR A 148 3.60 12.34 -2.90
CA TYR A 148 4.19 11.04 -3.20
C TYR A 148 5.69 11.00 -2.87
N ASP A 149 6.44 12.03 -3.26
CA ASP A 149 7.88 12.14 -3.01
C ASP A 149 8.20 12.06 -1.50
N LYS A 150 7.47 12.85 -0.69
CA LYS A 150 7.63 12.83 0.78
C LYS A 150 7.27 11.48 1.38
N ALA A 151 6.17 10.88 0.93
CA ALA A 151 5.72 9.58 1.42
C ALA A 151 6.75 8.48 1.12
N LEU A 152 7.22 8.38 -0.14
CA LEU A 152 8.21 7.37 -0.54
C LEU A 152 9.55 7.55 0.19
N LYS A 153 10.02 8.79 0.36
CA LYS A 153 11.24 9.06 1.15
C LYS A 153 11.07 8.69 2.62
N ALA A 154 9.91 8.96 3.22
CA ALA A 154 9.61 8.56 4.59
C ALA A 154 9.59 7.03 4.77
N MET A 155 9.25 6.28 3.72
CA MET A 155 9.32 4.80 3.68
C MET A 155 10.74 4.25 3.47
N GLY A 156 11.75 5.11 3.35
CA GLY A 156 13.16 4.74 3.21
C GLY A 156 13.64 4.56 1.77
N PHE A 157 12.89 5.02 0.76
CA PHE A 157 13.35 5.01 -0.63
C PHE A 157 14.34 6.14 -0.91
N ASN A 158 15.35 5.83 -1.72
CA ASN A 158 16.24 6.81 -2.32
C ASN A 158 15.69 7.29 -3.65
N ALA A 159 15.52 8.60 -3.81
CA ALA A 159 14.92 9.21 -4.99
C ALA A 159 16.00 9.74 -5.95
N SER A 160 15.83 9.49 -7.25
CA SER A 160 16.67 10.04 -8.31
C SER A 160 15.84 10.36 -9.55
N PRO A 161 15.95 11.56 -10.13
CA PRO A 161 15.29 11.87 -11.39
C PRO A 161 15.94 11.13 -12.56
N THR A 162 15.14 10.78 -13.56
CA THR A 162 15.61 10.26 -14.84
C THR A 162 15.28 11.23 -15.96
N TYR A 163 16.21 11.33 -16.91
CA TYR A 163 16.08 12.27 -18.01
C TYR A 163 16.20 11.51 -19.33
N GLY A 164 15.35 11.88 -20.27
CA GLY A 164 15.36 11.33 -21.61
C GLY A 164 16.47 11.91 -22.48
N PRO A 165 16.56 11.47 -23.75
CA PRO A 165 17.65 11.83 -24.66
C PRO A 165 17.79 13.34 -24.95
N ILE A 166 16.73 14.14 -24.75
CA ILE A 166 16.75 15.60 -24.95
C ILE A 166 16.79 16.37 -23.64
N GLY A 167 17.06 15.71 -22.51
CA GLY A 167 17.19 16.31 -21.18
C GLY A 167 15.86 16.61 -20.49
N GLN A 168 14.74 16.12 -21.03
CA GLN A 168 13.43 16.20 -20.41
C GLN A 168 13.31 15.23 -19.25
N LEU A 169 12.71 15.65 -18.13
CA LEU A 169 12.38 14.76 -17.02
C LEU A 169 11.39 13.70 -17.52
N GLU A 170 11.74 12.42 -17.37
CA GLU A 170 10.87 11.29 -17.73
C GLU A 170 10.12 10.77 -16.51
N ASP A 171 10.86 10.42 -15.46
CA ASP A 171 10.30 9.97 -14.19
C ASP A 171 11.22 10.30 -13.02
N TRP A 172 10.72 10.02 -11.81
CA TRP A 172 11.54 9.86 -10.63
C TRP A 172 11.59 8.38 -10.26
N ARG A 173 12.80 7.84 -10.15
CA ARG A 173 13.04 6.50 -9.64
C ARG A 173 13.26 6.53 -8.14
N TYR A 174 12.60 5.62 -7.45
CA TYR A 174 12.71 5.41 -6.02
C TYR A 174 13.17 3.98 -5.79
N THR A 175 14.29 3.80 -5.10
CA THR A 175 14.83 2.46 -4.80
C THR A 175 14.94 2.22 -3.30
N LYS A 176 14.52 1.04 -2.86
CA LYS A 176 14.65 0.55 -1.48
C LYS A 176 15.12 -0.89 -1.53
N PHE A 177 16.18 -1.20 -0.80
CA PHE A 177 16.70 -2.56 -0.72
C PHE A 177 15.72 -3.46 0.05
N ALA A 178 15.65 -4.73 -0.37
CA ALA A 178 14.91 -5.73 0.39
C ALA A 178 15.44 -5.84 1.82
N LYS A 179 14.53 -5.97 2.79
CA LYS A 179 14.90 -6.26 4.17
C LYS A 179 15.63 -7.59 4.23
N ASP A 180 16.80 -7.60 4.84
CA ASP A 180 17.70 -8.77 4.93
C ASP A 180 18.22 -9.29 3.57
N GLY A 181 18.02 -8.55 2.47
CA GLY A 181 18.49 -8.91 1.13
C GLY A 181 17.72 -10.04 0.45
N VAL A 182 16.54 -10.41 0.96
CA VAL A 182 15.71 -11.52 0.45
C VAL A 182 14.43 -10.99 -0.19
N GLY A 183 14.01 -11.58 -1.32
CA GLY A 183 12.75 -11.23 -1.99
C GLY A 183 12.82 -10.05 -2.97
N GLY A 184 14.04 -9.55 -3.24
CA GLY A 184 14.32 -8.57 -4.29
C GLY A 184 14.02 -7.13 -3.91
N ASP A 185 14.91 -6.24 -4.35
CA ASP A 185 14.78 -4.79 -4.14
C ASP A 185 13.51 -4.24 -4.77
N ILE A 186 13.01 -3.16 -4.19
CA ILE A 186 11.83 -2.46 -4.67
C ILE A 186 12.31 -1.23 -5.42
N ALA A 187 12.03 -1.20 -6.73
CA ALA A 187 12.24 -0.04 -7.58
C ALA A 187 10.88 0.47 -8.07
N ILE A 188 10.62 1.77 -7.90
CA ILE A 188 9.37 2.43 -8.27
C ILE A 188 9.70 3.57 -9.24
N SER A 189 8.88 3.73 -10.27
CA SER A 189 8.88 4.91 -11.12
C SER A 189 7.63 5.74 -10.82
N VAL A 190 7.82 7.05 -10.66
CA VAL A 190 6.75 8.05 -10.56
C VAL A 190 6.90 9.00 -11.72
N VAL A 191 5.89 9.10 -12.58
CA VAL A 191 5.87 10.02 -13.72
C VAL A 191 5.11 11.28 -13.31
N PRO A 192 5.79 12.40 -13.00
CA PRO A 192 5.12 13.65 -12.71
C PRO A 192 4.65 14.35 -13.99
N ARG A 193 3.58 15.14 -13.87
CA ARG A 193 3.12 16.02 -14.95
C ARG A 193 2.45 17.26 -14.38
N ASN A 194 2.68 18.41 -15.01
CA ASN A 194 1.92 19.63 -14.67
C ASN A 194 0.41 19.40 -14.88
N ILE A 195 -0.42 20.00 -14.01
CA ILE A 195 -1.88 20.00 -14.16
C ILE A 195 -2.27 20.43 -15.58
N VAL A 196 -1.67 21.54 -16.04
CA VAL A 196 -1.80 22.03 -17.41
C VAL A 196 -0.49 21.79 -18.13
N VAL A 197 -0.57 21.12 -19.28
CA VAL A 197 0.60 20.73 -20.05
C VAL A 197 1.37 21.96 -20.53
N ARG A 198 2.70 21.94 -20.39
CA ARG A 198 3.63 23.03 -20.75
C ARG A 198 3.48 24.34 -19.96
N GLU A 199 2.61 24.37 -18.95
CA GLU A 199 2.55 25.48 -18.00
C GLU A 199 3.26 25.10 -16.70
N PRO A 200 4.14 25.95 -16.16
CA PRO A 200 4.72 25.70 -14.85
C PRO A 200 3.62 25.76 -13.79
N GLY A 201 3.62 24.80 -12.86
CA GLY A 201 2.62 24.78 -11.80
C GLY A 201 2.73 23.55 -10.92
N ARG A 202 1.60 23.19 -10.29
CA ARG A 202 1.48 21.98 -9.47
C ARG A 202 1.70 20.75 -10.35
N LEU A 203 2.61 19.88 -9.91
CA LEU A 203 2.86 18.58 -10.51
C LEU A 203 1.93 17.54 -9.90
N CYS A 204 1.18 16.83 -10.74
CA CYS A 204 0.41 15.66 -10.38
C CYS A 204 1.21 14.40 -10.73
N VAL A 205 0.77 13.25 -10.21
CA VAL A 205 1.28 11.95 -10.63
C VAL A 205 0.42 11.42 -11.79
N LYS A 206 1.03 11.24 -12.96
CA LYS A 206 0.39 10.61 -14.13
C LYS A 206 0.42 9.08 -14.00
N SER A 207 1.51 8.54 -13.50
CA SER A 207 1.59 7.14 -13.09
C SER A 207 2.60 6.92 -11.97
N ILE A 208 2.34 5.89 -11.18
CA ILE A 208 3.28 5.34 -10.19
C ILE A 208 3.22 3.83 -10.26
N GLY A 209 4.36 3.15 -10.29
CA GLY A 209 4.39 1.70 -10.33
C GLY A 209 5.77 1.10 -10.09
N THR A 210 5.78 -0.19 -9.77
CA THR A 210 7.03 -0.96 -9.64
C THR A 210 7.65 -1.17 -11.03
N LEU A 211 8.97 -1.04 -11.12
CA LEU A 211 9.72 -1.34 -12.34
C LEU A 211 9.91 -2.85 -12.51
N ASN A 212 9.77 -3.31 -13.76
CA ASN A 212 10.06 -4.69 -14.19
C ASN A 212 11.53 -4.87 -14.57
#